data_AF-A0A352B450-F1
#
_entry.id   AF-A0A352B450-F1
#
_cell.length_a   1.000
_cell.length_b   1.000
_cell.length_c   1.000
_cell.angle_alpha   90.00
_cell.angle_beta   90.00
_cell.angle_gamma   90.00
#
_symmetry.space_group_name_H-M   'P 1'
#
loop_
_entity.id
_entity.type
_entity.pdbx_description
1 polymer ?
#
loop_
_entity_poly.entity_id
_entity_poly.type
_entity_poly.pdbx_seq_one_letter_code
_entity_poly.pdbx_strand_id
1 'polypeptide(L)' 'MSDPTATLVDLACRACQEKKGHDLVALDVRGLTSLADAFVFCSGTTGRQVKAIA' A
#
# COMPACT_ATOMS: atom_id res chain seq x y z
N MET A 1 3.37 10.46 -19.80
CA MET A 1 2.85 11.13 -18.59
C MET A 1 2.80 10.07 -17.50
N SER A 2 3.66 10.17 -16.48
CA SER A 2 3.73 9.16 -15.41
C SER A 2 2.44 9.16 -14.61
N ASP A 3 1.84 7.99 -14.39
CA ASP A 3 0.61 7.83 -13.61
C ASP A 3 0.85 8.29 -12.15
N PRO A 4 0.17 9.35 -11.67
CA PRO A 4 0.34 9.85 -10.30
C PRO A 4 0.03 8.78 -9.25
N THR A 5 -0.95 7.91 -9.53
CA THR A 5 -1.38 6.84 -8.63
C THR A 5 -0.27 5.81 -8.43
N ALA A 6 0.45 5.46 -9.50
CA ALA A 6 1.57 4.53 -9.42
C ALA A 6 2.69 5.05 -8.49
N THR A 7 2.92 6.36 -8.48
CA THR A 7 3.92 6.99 -7.59
C THR A 7 3.51 6.89 -6.12
N LEU A 8 2.23 7.11 -5.82
CA LEU A 8 1.69 6.98 -4.46
C LEU A 8 1.73 5.53 -3.96
N VAL A 9 1.39 4.58 -4.84
CA VAL A 9 1.48 3.14 -4.53
C VAL A 9 2.91 2.75 -4.22
N ASP A 10 3.90 3.16 -5.04
CA ASP A 10 5.31 2.86 -4.77
C ASP A 10 5.79 3.43 -3.43
N LEU A 11 5.41 4.68 -3.13
CA LEU A 11 5.74 5.33 -1.86
C LEU A 11 5.16 4.56 -0.67
N ALA A 12 3.89 4.17 -0.74
CA ALA A 12 3.22 3.40 0.32
C ALA A 12 3.87 2.03 0.50
N CYS A 13 4.20 1.35 -0.61
CA CYS A 13 4.89 0.07 -0.60
C CYS A 13 6.27 0.17 0.05
N ARG A 14 7.06 1.19 -0.29
CA ARG A 14 8.37 1.44 0.32
C ARG A 14 8.26 1.70 1.82
N ALA A 15 7.34 2.57 2.24
CA ALA A 15 7.13 2.87 3.66
C ALA A 15 6.78 1.59 4.47
N CYS A 16 5.94 0.72 3.89
CA CYS A 16 5.63 -0.58 4.48
C CYS A 16 6.86 -1.49 4.60
N GLN A 17 7.70 -1.55 3.56
CA GLN A 17 8.95 -2.35 3.57
C GLN A 17 9.97 -1.84 4.57
N GLU A 18 10.14 -0.52 4.72
CA GLU A 18 11.04 0.10 5.70
C GLU A 18 10.69 -0.30 7.14
N LYS A 19 9.42 -0.63 7.39
CA LYS A 19 8.92 -1.12 8.68
C LYS A 19 8.83 -2.65 8.76
N LYS A 20 9.43 -3.36 7.81
CA LYS A 20 9.44 -4.82 7.69
C LYS A 20 8.03 -5.42 7.61
N GLY A 21 7.09 -4.70 7.00
CA GLY A 21 5.80 -5.25 6.62
C GLY A 21 5.95 -6.36 5.59
N HIS A 22 5.05 -7.33 5.61
CA HIS A 22 5.06 -8.49 4.71
C HIS A 22 3.73 -8.61 3.94
N ASP A 23 3.65 -9.54 2.99
CA ASP A 23 2.48 -9.76 2.12
C ASP A 23 1.97 -8.48 1.45
N LEU A 24 2.93 -7.71 0.92
CA LEU A 24 2.64 -6.45 0.25
C LEU A 24 1.98 -6.70 -1.10
N VAL A 25 0.74 -6.24 -1.26
CA VAL A 25 -0.05 -6.40 -2.47
C VAL A 25 -0.65 -5.06 -2.86
N ALA A 26 -0.38 -4.60 -4.09
CA ALA A 26 -1.06 -3.46 -4.67
C ALA A 26 -2.07 -3.95 -5.71
N LEU A 27 -3.31 -3.48 -5.61
CA LEU A 27 -4.41 -3.85 -6.49
C LEU A 27 -4.90 -2.61 -7.23
N ASP A 28 -4.94 -2.68 -8.56
CA ASP A 28 -5.62 -1.68 -9.39
C ASP A 28 -7.12 -1.95 -9.32
N VAL A 29 -7.88 -0.96 -8.83
CA VAL A 29 -9.33 -1.05 -8.65
C VAL A 29 -10.08 -0.04 -9.52
N ARG A 30 -9.39 0.62 -10.46
CA ARG A 30 -10.02 1.51 -11.44
C ARG A 30 -11.08 0.76 -12.23
N GLY A 31 -12.30 1.30 -12.22
CA GLY A 31 -13.46 0.68 -12.88
C GLY A 31 -14.14 -0.45 -12.10
N LEU A 32 -13.59 -0.86 -10.94
CA LEU A 32 -14.25 -1.78 -10.00
C LEU A 32 -15.01 -1.03 -8.91
N THR A 33 -14.47 0.10 -8.44
CA THR A 33 -15.08 0.93 -7.40
C THR A 33 -14.87 2.42 -7.71
N SER A 34 -15.72 3.29 -7.15
CA SER A 34 -15.53 4.74 -7.19
C SER A 34 -14.81 5.30 -5.95
N LEU A 35 -14.29 4.45 -5.07
CA LEU A 35 -13.66 4.87 -3.81
C LEU A 35 -12.20 5.29 -3.99
N ALA A 36 -11.45 4.55 -4.81
CA ALA A 36 -10.04 4.80 -5.09
C ALA A 36 -9.65 4.18 -6.43
N ASP A 37 -8.47 4.56 -6.92
CA ASP A 37 -7.84 3.98 -8.11
C ASP A 37 -6.99 2.75 -7.78
N ALA A 38 -6.43 2.67 -6.58
CA ALA A 38 -5.62 1.55 -6.13
C ALA A 38 -5.80 1.27 -4.64
N PHE A 39 -5.68 0.00 -4.24
CA PHE A 39 -5.58 -0.43 -2.85
C PHE A 39 -4.21 -1.05 -2.59
N VAL A 40 -3.63 -0.75 -1.43
CA VAL A 40 -2.37 -1.33 -0.97
C VAL A 40 -2.62 -2.08 0.32
N PHE A 41 -2.28 -3.35 0.33
CA PHE A 41 -2.36 -4.24 1.48
C PHE A 41 -0.95 -4.53 2.01
N CYS A 42 -0.82 -4.57 3.33
CA CYS A 42 0.41 -4.88 4.03
C CYS A 42 0.05 -5.56 5.36
N SER A 43 0.78 -6.62 5.69
CA SER A 43 0.63 -7.37 6.92
C SER A 43 1.76 -7.03 7.90
N GLY A 44 1.41 -6.95 9.18
CA GLY A 44 2.34 -6.83 10.29
C GLY A 44 2.17 -7.99 11.27
N THR A 45 3.28 -8.44 11.86
CA THR A 45 3.30 -9.60 12.76
C THR A 45 2.75 -9.30 14.17
N THR A 46 2.72 -8.02 14.57
CA THR A 46 2.22 -7.60 15.89
C THR A 46 1.47 -6.27 15.78
N GLY A 47 0.56 -6.01 16.72
CA GLY A 47 -0.14 -4.73 16.78
C GLY A 47 0.79 -3.51 16.92
N ARG A 48 1.96 -3.67 17.56
CA ARG A 48 2.98 -2.62 17.62
C ARG A 48 3.59 -2.37 16.24
N GLN A 49 3.85 -3.41 15.47
CA GLN A 49 4.40 -3.26 14.12
C GLN A 49 3.38 -2.63 13.17
N VAL A 50 2.11 -3.05 13.23
CA VAL A 50 1.03 -2.44 12.44
C VAL A 50 0.94 -0.94 12.71
N LYS A 51 0.99 -0.52 13.99
CA LYS A 51 1.05 0.90 14.39
C LYS A 51 2.35 1.63 14.01
N ALA A 52 3.41 0.90 13.65
CA ALA A 52 4.64 1.51 13.17
C ALA A 52 4.62 1.70 11.65
N ILE A 53 3.79 0.93 10.94
CA ILE A 53 3.54 1.02 9.50
C ILE A 53 2.56 2.16 9.19
N ALA A 54 1.55 2.40 10.04
CA ALA A 54 0.46 3.37 9.83
C ALA A 54 0.32 4.37 10.98
#